data_AF-A0A933CE97-F1
#
_entry.id   AF-A0A933CE97-F1
#
_cell.length_a   1.000
_cell.length_b   1.000
_cell.length_c   1.000
_cell.angle_alpha   90.00
_cell.angle_beta   90.00
_cell.angle_gamma   90.00
#
_symmetry.space_group_name_H-M   'P 1'
#
loop_
_entity.id
_entity.type
_entity.pdbx_description
1 polymer ?
#
loop_
_entity_poly.entity_id
_entity_poly.type
_entity_poly.pdbx_seq_one_letter_code
_entity_poly.pdbx_strand_id
1 'polypeptide(L)'
;MFVRKKIALTIFLIFAAVLGGAAAVAAFTAPLEFAPRKAVLTAERGIVEIRRAGSDVWTNVSWTSVGSTVEVREGDSVRTGADGAATIDYFDQGQARLDADTAITLEKLRWDPQRPTAFVGEVLLESGRLWSRLMDFLTPESAYVAKTANTVATIRGTAFALSSIPKGYEGVFVAEHAVQVEVRQGGTFKGGMEIGQGMTARIDRNVKSTKPITTKAAAWDEKEGAWIGINIPKDRAFDDGLAERRLAEAKSLLVAEPGSSLARLADAAEKIRLAVTFDKATEAELRQRFLARHMLAVFVSTEEGRTEEAKAMMAATTRTNDGKTAAPDDGTLELNADVGMAASFLAQRRAVLRDDMIEAINAAAPKAARMIERVKERRLKFELLEPVNLKPTSPIEKDAAPLPTAGDPVKTDILAPTNINTAIIVNPGLTDPAKIDPAPAPVAAKPVSLKVSADSQNMTPGGKTSLHAWLVMSDGSSQDVTSKVRWSAPLDIDTQSVVGTIDGNMFIAGAEGGKTFVSAVVATDGGTLNGSVEITVLVLEL
;
A
#
# COMPACT_ATOMS: atom_id res chain seq x y z
N MET A 1 -60.24 15.83 31.43
CA MET A 1 -58.86 16.27 31.07
C MET A 1 -57.84 15.13 31.10
N PHE A 2 -57.87 14.23 32.09
CA PHE A 2 -56.91 13.11 32.23
C PHE A 2 -56.89 12.09 31.07
N VAL A 3 -58.05 11.72 30.52
CA VAL A 3 -58.15 10.73 29.42
C VAL A 3 -57.49 11.22 28.13
N ARG A 4 -57.65 12.51 27.79
CA ARG A 4 -57.03 13.12 26.60
C ARG A 4 -55.50 13.17 26.70
N LYS A 5 -54.94 13.39 27.90
CA LYS A 5 -53.49 13.35 28.14
C LYS A 5 -52.90 11.94 27.98
N LYS A 6 -53.61 10.90 28.44
CA LYS A 6 -53.15 9.50 28.28
C LYS A 6 -53.15 9.06 26.81
N ILE A 7 -54.20 9.40 26.04
CA ILE A 7 -54.27 9.07 24.61
C ILE A 7 -53.16 9.77 23.82
N ALA A 8 -52.92 11.06 24.08
CA ALA A 8 -51.85 11.81 23.42
C ALA A 8 -50.46 11.23 23.71
N LEU A 9 -50.18 10.81 24.95
CA LEU A 9 -48.91 10.18 25.32
C LEU A 9 -48.72 8.82 24.63
N THR A 10 -49.76 7.99 24.54
CA THR A 10 -49.68 6.70 23.83
C THR A 10 -49.42 6.89 22.34
N ILE A 11 -50.10 7.83 21.68
CA ILE A 11 -49.87 8.14 20.27
C ILE A 11 -48.44 8.67 20.06
N PHE A 12 -47.96 9.54 20.93
CA PHE A 12 -46.60 10.06 20.88
C PHE A 12 -45.55 8.95 21.03
N LEU A 13 -45.73 8.02 21.96
CA LEU A 13 -44.81 6.88 22.15
C LEU A 13 -44.83 5.93 20.96
N ILE A 14 -45.98 5.64 20.38
CA ILE A 14 -46.08 4.84 19.15
C ILE A 14 -45.37 5.56 18.01
N PHE A 15 -45.60 6.85 17.83
CA PHE A 15 -44.98 7.64 16.78
C PHE A 15 -43.46 7.75 16.95
N ALA A 16 -42.97 7.97 18.18
CA ALA A 16 -41.55 7.96 18.50
C ALA A 16 -40.91 6.58 18.28
N ALA A 17 -41.62 5.49 18.60
CA ALA A 17 -41.15 4.13 18.32
C ALA A 17 -41.12 3.84 16.81
N VAL A 18 -42.09 4.34 16.04
CA VAL A 18 -42.12 4.19 14.57
C VAL A 18 -41.02 5.02 13.91
N LEU A 19 -40.85 6.29 14.31
CA LEU A 19 -39.79 7.16 13.79
C LEU A 19 -38.40 6.67 14.18
N GLY A 20 -38.21 6.33 15.46
CA GLY A 20 -36.96 5.74 15.95
C GLY A 20 -36.68 4.40 15.28
N GLY A 21 -37.71 3.58 15.07
CA GLY A 21 -37.61 2.32 14.33
C GLY A 21 -37.24 2.53 12.86
N ALA A 22 -37.82 3.52 12.18
CA ALA A 22 -37.50 3.84 10.80
C ALA A 22 -36.07 4.37 10.64
N ALA A 23 -35.62 5.25 11.54
CA ALA A 23 -34.25 5.75 11.58
C ALA A 23 -33.25 4.62 11.87
N ALA A 24 -33.56 3.73 12.81
CA ALA A 24 -32.74 2.55 13.10
C ALA A 24 -32.64 1.63 11.88
N VAL A 25 -33.78 1.30 11.23
CA VAL A 25 -33.78 0.50 9.99
C VAL A 25 -32.98 1.20 8.89
N ALA A 26 -33.07 2.52 8.74
CA ALA A 26 -32.27 3.26 7.77
C ALA A 26 -30.76 3.15 8.07
N ALA A 27 -30.34 3.34 9.31
CA ALA A 27 -28.95 3.17 9.74
C ALA A 27 -28.44 1.74 9.48
N PHE A 28 -29.25 0.73 9.81
CA PHE A 28 -28.96 -0.67 9.50
C PHE A 28 -29.03 -1.01 8.02
N THR A 29 -29.34 -0.09 7.10
CA THR A 29 -29.46 -0.38 5.65
C THR A 29 -28.68 0.60 4.78
N ALA A 30 -27.93 1.51 5.40
CA ALA A 30 -27.00 2.40 4.74
C ALA A 30 -25.95 1.62 3.90
N PRO A 31 -25.53 2.14 2.73
CA PRO A 31 -24.44 1.55 1.96
C PRO A 31 -23.18 1.37 2.82
N LEU A 32 -22.34 0.40 2.47
CA LEU A 32 -21.01 0.32 3.06
C LEU A 32 -20.13 1.42 2.43
N GLU A 33 -19.67 2.35 3.26
CA GLU A 33 -18.77 3.42 2.81
C GLU A 33 -17.34 3.06 3.17
N PHE A 34 -16.59 2.63 2.17
CA PHE A 34 -15.17 2.32 2.34
C PHE A 34 -14.33 3.57 2.19
N ALA A 35 -13.32 3.72 3.04
CA ALA A 35 -12.40 4.83 2.95
C ALA A 35 -11.67 4.79 1.58
N PRO A 36 -11.53 5.93 0.89
CA PRO A 36 -10.77 5.96 -0.35
C PRO A 36 -9.33 5.55 -0.08
N ARG A 37 -8.87 4.54 -0.82
CA ARG A 37 -7.50 4.04 -0.70
C ARG A 37 -6.57 4.85 -1.59
N LYS A 38 -5.35 5.04 -1.13
CA LYS A 38 -4.31 5.81 -1.82
C LYS A 38 -3.05 4.98 -1.97
N ALA A 39 -2.28 5.27 -3.01
CA ALA A 39 -0.92 4.79 -3.10
C ALA A 39 0.00 5.80 -2.39
N VAL A 40 0.86 5.31 -1.49
CA VAL A 40 1.63 6.16 -0.58
C VAL A 40 3.09 5.77 -0.60
N LEU A 41 3.97 6.74 -0.83
CA LEU A 41 5.42 6.63 -0.70
C LEU A 41 5.83 7.04 0.71
N THR A 42 6.57 6.17 1.38
CA THR A 42 7.15 6.38 2.71
C THR A 42 8.66 6.34 2.62
N ALA A 43 9.33 7.42 3.04
CA ALA A 43 10.79 7.44 3.16
C ALA A 43 11.23 6.68 4.42
N GLU A 44 11.93 5.55 4.27
CA GLU A 44 12.40 4.74 5.41
C GLU A 44 13.72 5.26 5.98
N ARG A 45 14.65 5.68 5.10
CA ARG A 45 15.96 6.24 5.48
C ARG A 45 16.60 6.94 4.28
N GLY A 46 17.61 7.76 4.57
CA GLY A 46 18.45 8.44 3.58
C GLY A 46 17.67 9.34 2.63
N ILE A 47 18.29 9.67 1.51
CA ILE A 47 17.67 10.54 0.49
C ILE A 47 16.63 9.76 -0.30
N VAL A 48 15.39 10.26 -0.30
CA VAL A 48 14.27 9.76 -1.12
C VAL A 48 13.63 10.94 -1.82
N GLU A 49 13.53 10.88 -3.14
CA GLU A 49 13.00 11.98 -3.96
C GLU A 49 11.89 11.48 -4.88
N ILE A 50 10.91 12.34 -5.11
CA ILE A 50 9.81 12.13 -6.03
C ILE A 50 9.82 13.22 -7.10
N ARG A 51 9.60 12.83 -8.34
CA ARG A 51 9.34 13.75 -9.45
C ARG A 51 7.93 13.49 -9.95
N ARG A 52 7.09 14.51 -9.91
CA ARG A 52 5.69 14.40 -10.37
C ARG A 52 5.61 14.20 -11.87
N ALA A 53 4.59 13.48 -12.32
CA ALA A 53 4.29 13.35 -13.74
C ALA A 53 4.25 14.73 -14.45
N GLY A 54 4.98 14.88 -15.55
CA GLY A 54 5.07 16.15 -16.31
C GLY A 54 5.96 17.24 -15.68
N SER A 55 6.61 16.97 -14.54
CA SER A 55 7.58 17.85 -13.92
C SER A 55 9.01 17.36 -14.17
N ASP A 56 9.96 18.29 -14.27
CA ASP A 56 11.40 18.00 -14.28
C ASP A 56 12.06 18.20 -12.91
N VAL A 57 11.29 18.62 -11.91
CA VAL A 57 11.78 18.93 -10.56
C VAL A 57 11.66 17.70 -9.67
N TRP A 58 12.80 17.31 -9.07
CA TRP A 58 12.83 16.34 -7.99
C TRP A 58 12.58 17.03 -6.66
N THR A 59 11.56 16.58 -5.94
CA THR A 59 11.23 17.03 -4.60
C THR A 59 11.66 15.96 -3.62
N ASN A 60 12.43 16.35 -2.61
CA ASN A 60 12.93 15.39 -1.65
C ASN A 60 11.91 15.16 -0.52
N VAL A 61 11.45 13.91 -0.42
CA VAL A 61 10.42 13.44 0.53
C VAL A 61 11.02 13.30 1.93
N SER A 62 12.30 12.95 2.04
CA SER A 62 12.96 12.66 3.32
C SER A 62 13.17 13.88 4.23
N TRP A 63 13.01 15.12 3.71
CA TRP A 63 13.21 16.36 4.50
C TRP A 63 12.07 16.64 5.47
N THR A 64 10.90 16.03 5.27
CA THR A 64 9.76 16.25 6.16
C THR A 64 9.95 15.47 7.46
N SER A 65 10.38 14.20 7.38
CA SER A 65 10.86 13.34 8.48
C SER A 65 11.04 11.91 7.98
N VAL A 66 11.92 11.10 8.59
CA VAL A 66 11.84 9.63 8.41
C VAL A 66 10.44 9.14 8.81
N GLY A 67 9.80 8.38 7.91
CA GLY A 67 8.40 7.97 8.04
C GLY A 67 7.39 8.94 7.43
N SER A 68 7.84 10.04 6.82
CA SER A 68 6.95 10.94 6.07
C SER A 68 6.33 10.20 4.90
N THR A 69 5.03 10.40 4.73
CA THR A 69 4.24 9.82 3.65
C THR A 69 3.88 10.86 2.61
N VAL A 70 3.95 10.49 1.34
CA VAL A 70 3.51 11.32 0.21
C VAL A 70 2.67 10.46 -0.73
N GLU A 71 1.49 10.94 -1.10
CA GLU A 71 0.65 10.26 -2.10
C GLU A 71 1.38 10.21 -3.45
N VAL A 72 1.41 9.05 -4.09
CA VAL A 72 1.97 8.84 -5.44
C VAL A 72 0.88 8.55 -6.46
N ARG A 73 1.14 8.92 -7.71
CA ARG A 73 0.18 8.81 -8.82
C ARG A 73 0.82 8.18 -10.05
N GLU A 74 -0.02 7.77 -10.99
CA GLU A 74 0.41 7.34 -12.32
C GLU A 74 1.27 8.43 -12.98
N GLY A 75 2.42 8.02 -13.52
CA GLY A 75 3.43 8.88 -14.14
C GLY A 75 4.49 9.46 -13.20
N ASP A 76 4.34 9.30 -11.87
CA ASP A 76 5.37 9.77 -10.93
C ASP A 76 6.64 8.91 -11.03
N SER A 77 7.81 9.55 -10.88
CA SER A 77 9.10 8.87 -10.71
C SER A 77 9.57 8.98 -9.27
N VAL A 78 10.17 7.93 -8.74
CA VAL A 78 10.73 7.88 -7.38
C VAL A 78 12.18 7.42 -7.47
N ARG A 79 13.07 8.06 -6.72
CA ARG A 79 14.45 7.61 -6.60
C ARG A 79 14.99 7.68 -5.17
N THR A 80 15.94 6.81 -4.88
CA THR A 80 16.68 6.75 -3.62
C THR A 80 18.17 7.05 -3.86
N GLY A 81 18.81 7.72 -2.91
CA GLY A 81 20.26 7.89 -2.90
C GLY A 81 21.01 6.64 -2.42
N ALA A 82 22.34 6.76 -2.27
CA ALA A 82 23.21 5.67 -1.82
C ALA A 82 22.92 5.18 -0.39
N ASP A 83 22.34 6.05 0.45
CA ASP A 83 21.89 5.73 1.80
C ASP A 83 20.36 5.59 1.90
N GLY A 84 19.67 5.76 0.78
CA GLY A 84 18.23 5.84 0.68
C GLY A 84 17.55 4.46 0.73
N ALA A 85 16.38 4.41 1.35
CA ALA A 85 15.42 3.34 1.14
C ALA A 85 14.01 3.88 1.29
N ALA A 86 13.09 3.35 0.49
CA ALA A 86 11.71 3.81 0.48
C ALA A 86 10.74 2.65 0.28
N THR A 87 9.52 2.85 0.71
CA THR A 87 8.44 1.88 0.57
C THR A 87 7.23 2.55 -0.06
N ILE A 88 6.61 1.91 -1.06
CA ILE A 88 5.37 2.34 -1.69
C ILE A 88 4.29 1.33 -1.34
N ASP A 89 3.26 1.76 -0.64
CA ASP A 89 2.06 0.96 -0.39
C ASP A 89 1.04 1.22 -1.51
N TYR A 90 0.59 0.15 -2.18
CA TYR A 90 -0.33 0.22 -3.32
C TYR A 90 -1.77 -0.03 -2.88
N PHE A 91 -2.50 1.00 -2.42
CA PHE A 91 -3.94 0.89 -2.11
C PHE A 91 -4.30 -0.28 -1.18
N ASP A 92 -3.39 -0.66 -0.27
CA ASP A 92 -3.51 -1.86 0.57
C ASP A 92 -3.64 -3.19 -0.20
N GLN A 93 -3.15 -3.25 -1.44
CA GLN A 93 -3.10 -4.44 -2.31
C GLN A 93 -1.68 -4.99 -2.52
N GLY A 94 -0.68 -4.28 -2.03
CA GLY A 94 0.72 -4.70 -2.08
C GLY A 94 1.65 -3.58 -1.68
N GLN A 95 2.94 -3.91 -1.68
CA GLN A 95 4.01 -3.02 -1.27
C GLN A 95 5.22 -3.19 -2.19
N ALA A 96 5.85 -2.09 -2.57
CA ALA A 96 7.14 -2.08 -3.26
C ALA A 96 8.20 -1.41 -2.40
N ARG A 97 9.34 -2.07 -2.17
CA ARG A 97 10.46 -1.54 -1.39
C ARG A 97 11.65 -1.29 -2.29
N LEU A 98 12.11 -0.05 -2.29
CA LEU A 98 13.24 0.44 -3.06
C LEU A 98 14.46 0.43 -2.14
N ASP A 99 15.54 -0.19 -2.58
CA ASP A 99 16.83 -0.13 -1.86
C ASP A 99 17.62 1.12 -2.27
N ALA A 100 18.86 1.24 -1.79
CA ALA A 100 19.80 2.28 -2.22
C ALA A 100 19.98 2.31 -3.75
N ASP A 101 20.28 3.50 -4.28
CA ASP A 101 20.57 3.77 -5.69
C ASP A 101 19.51 3.19 -6.65
N THR A 102 18.24 3.33 -6.27
CA THR A 102 17.10 2.79 -7.01
C THR A 102 16.29 3.91 -7.62
N ALA A 103 15.94 3.78 -8.90
CA ALA A 103 15.07 4.70 -9.60
C ALA A 103 13.96 3.93 -10.32
N ILE A 104 12.71 4.34 -10.09
CA ILE A 104 11.53 3.76 -10.73
C ILE A 104 10.61 4.84 -11.29
N THR A 105 9.77 4.44 -12.24
CA THR A 105 8.62 5.21 -12.72
C THR A 105 7.35 4.38 -12.61
N LEU A 106 6.28 4.97 -12.06
CA LEU A 106 4.97 4.34 -11.91
C LEU A 106 4.16 4.52 -13.21
N GLU A 107 4.42 3.70 -14.23
CA GLU A 107 3.80 3.82 -15.56
C GLU A 107 2.28 3.67 -15.54
N LYS A 108 1.75 2.78 -14.70
CA LYS A 108 0.31 2.66 -14.43
C LYS A 108 0.09 2.47 -12.94
N LEU A 109 -0.92 3.15 -12.41
CA LEU A 109 -1.27 3.02 -11.01
C LEU A 109 -2.76 3.32 -10.83
N ARG A 110 -3.58 2.27 -10.92
CA ARG A 110 -5.03 2.40 -10.91
C ARG A 110 -5.68 1.45 -9.93
N TRP A 111 -6.63 1.98 -9.19
CA TRP A 111 -7.53 1.25 -8.31
C TRP A 111 -8.94 1.79 -8.52
N ASP A 112 -9.92 0.88 -8.56
CA ASP A 112 -11.31 1.21 -8.80
C ASP A 112 -12.10 1.05 -7.48
N PRO A 113 -12.62 2.13 -6.88
CA PRO A 113 -13.41 2.03 -5.65
C PRO A 113 -14.68 1.17 -5.80
N GLN A 114 -15.24 1.11 -7.01
CA GLN A 114 -16.42 0.29 -7.31
C GLN A 114 -16.06 -1.18 -7.54
N ARG A 115 -14.77 -1.46 -7.77
CA ARG A 115 -14.24 -2.82 -7.89
C ARG A 115 -12.98 -2.91 -7.04
N PRO A 116 -13.11 -2.92 -5.71
CA PRO A 116 -11.99 -2.72 -4.80
C PRO A 116 -10.93 -3.82 -4.84
N THR A 117 -11.23 -4.95 -5.47
CA THR A 117 -10.31 -6.05 -5.78
C THR A 117 -9.54 -5.88 -7.08
N ALA A 118 -9.96 -4.96 -7.95
CA ALA A 118 -9.35 -4.63 -9.22
C ALA A 118 -8.20 -3.63 -9.01
N PHE A 119 -6.99 -4.09 -9.24
CA PHE A 119 -5.77 -3.29 -9.13
C PHE A 119 -4.89 -3.48 -10.36
N VAL A 120 -4.51 -2.37 -10.99
CA VAL A 120 -3.59 -2.38 -12.14
C VAL A 120 -2.37 -1.54 -11.78
N GLY A 121 -1.22 -2.21 -11.66
CA GLY A 121 0.07 -1.56 -11.42
C GLY A 121 1.08 -1.90 -12.51
N GLU A 122 1.80 -0.90 -12.99
CA GLU A 122 2.91 -1.06 -13.93
C GLU A 122 4.07 -0.19 -13.49
N VAL A 123 5.21 -0.81 -13.21
CA VAL A 123 6.40 -0.13 -12.69
C VAL A 123 7.58 -0.37 -13.61
N LEU A 124 8.26 0.70 -14.01
CA LEU A 124 9.54 0.63 -14.70
C LEU A 124 10.67 0.83 -13.68
N LEU A 125 11.51 -0.19 -13.49
CA LEU A 125 12.76 -0.11 -12.76
C LEU A 125 13.88 0.32 -13.72
N GLU A 126 14.32 1.56 -13.58
CA GLU A 126 15.38 2.15 -14.41
C GLU A 126 16.75 1.66 -13.92
N SER A 127 16.96 1.69 -12.61
CA SER A 127 18.20 1.24 -11.95
C SER A 127 17.96 0.81 -10.51
N GLY A 128 18.88 0.00 -9.96
CA GLY A 128 18.88 -0.41 -8.57
C GLY A 128 18.11 -1.70 -8.31
N ARG A 129 17.42 -1.77 -7.17
CA ARG A 129 16.76 -2.97 -6.67
C ARG A 129 15.37 -2.66 -6.11
N LEU A 130 14.39 -3.43 -6.55
CA LEU A 130 12.99 -3.33 -6.18
C LEU A 130 12.52 -4.67 -5.61
N TRP A 131 12.09 -4.68 -4.36
CA TRP A 131 11.31 -5.79 -3.81
C TRP A 131 9.83 -5.47 -3.97
N SER A 132 9.00 -6.43 -4.33
CA SER A 132 7.55 -6.25 -4.44
C SER A 132 6.84 -7.42 -3.77
N ARG A 133 5.97 -7.10 -2.82
CA ARG A 133 5.05 -8.03 -2.16
C ARG A 133 3.63 -7.65 -2.58
N LEU A 134 2.98 -8.50 -3.35
CA LEU A 134 1.63 -8.27 -3.84
C LEU A 134 0.69 -9.31 -3.28
N MET A 135 -0.53 -8.88 -2.97
CA MET A 135 -1.58 -9.79 -2.58
C MET A 135 -2.05 -10.64 -3.76
N ASP A 136 -2.63 -11.79 -3.45
CA ASP A 136 -3.24 -12.65 -4.46
C ASP A 136 -4.38 -11.92 -5.18
N PHE A 137 -4.21 -11.74 -6.49
CA PHE A 137 -5.22 -11.12 -7.34
C PHE A 137 -6.34 -12.12 -7.64
N LEU A 138 -7.48 -11.88 -6.98
CA LEU A 138 -8.68 -12.70 -7.10
C LEU A 138 -9.45 -12.44 -8.40
N THR A 139 -9.25 -11.28 -9.01
CA THR A 139 -9.96 -10.85 -10.22
C THR A 139 -9.06 -10.94 -11.46
N PRO A 140 -9.57 -11.37 -12.63
CA PRO A 140 -8.81 -11.39 -13.89
C PRO A 140 -8.29 -10.02 -14.35
N GLU A 141 -8.96 -8.94 -13.95
CA GLU A 141 -8.65 -7.57 -14.34
C GLU A 141 -7.47 -7.01 -13.54
N SER A 142 -7.12 -7.66 -12.43
CA SER A 142 -5.98 -7.26 -11.61
C SER A 142 -4.69 -7.76 -12.23
N ALA A 143 -3.76 -6.84 -12.44
CA ALA A 143 -2.49 -7.13 -13.06
C ALA A 143 -1.40 -6.27 -12.43
N TYR A 144 -0.24 -6.87 -12.20
CA TYR A 144 0.95 -6.14 -11.87
C TYR A 144 2.08 -6.53 -12.80
N VAL A 145 2.73 -5.52 -13.37
CA VAL A 145 3.84 -5.69 -14.30
C VAL A 145 5.01 -4.86 -13.80
N ALA A 146 6.15 -5.52 -13.57
CA ALA A 146 7.40 -4.84 -13.28
C ALA A 146 8.34 -4.98 -14.48
N LYS A 147 8.88 -3.87 -14.95
CA LYS A 147 9.72 -3.81 -16.14
C LYS A 147 11.11 -3.30 -15.81
N THR A 148 12.05 -3.65 -16.66
CA THR A 148 13.33 -2.96 -16.82
C THR A 148 13.47 -2.57 -18.30
N ALA A 149 14.66 -2.13 -18.71
CA ALA A 149 14.96 -1.93 -20.12
C ALA A 149 14.85 -3.22 -20.96
N ASN A 150 15.15 -4.39 -20.39
CA ASN A 150 15.19 -5.66 -21.14
C ASN A 150 14.26 -6.75 -20.62
N THR A 151 13.53 -6.52 -19.54
CA THR A 151 12.75 -7.56 -18.84
C THR A 151 11.34 -7.06 -18.56
N VAL A 152 10.35 -7.94 -18.74
CA VAL A 152 8.96 -7.73 -18.30
C VAL A 152 8.60 -8.90 -17.41
N ALA A 153 8.38 -8.62 -16.13
CA ALA A 153 7.87 -9.58 -15.16
C ALA A 153 6.36 -9.34 -14.99
N THR A 154 5.54 -10.34 -15.29
CA THR A 154 4.09 -10.33 -15.06
C THR A 154 3.78 -11.16 -13.83
N ILE A 155 3.02 -10.58 -12.92
CA ILE A 155 2.87 -11.08 -11.56
C ILE A 155 1.40 -11.24 -11.19
N ARG A 156 1.12 -12.31 -10.45
CA ARG A 156 -0.17 -12.56 -9.83
C ARG A 156 0.01 -13.13 -8.41
N GLY A 157 0.04 -12.27 -7.40
CA GLY A 157 0.14 -12.70 -5.99
C GLY A 157 1.48 -13.34 -5.64
N THR A 158 2.51 -12.53 -5.41
CA THR A 158 3.86 -13.05 -5.11
C THR A 158 4.66 -12.04 -4.30
N ALA A 159 5.70 -12.54 -3.65
CA ALA A 159 6.84 -11.75 -3.20
C ALA A 159 8.01 -12.01 -4.16
N PHE A 160 8.57 -10.96 -4.75
CA PHE A 160 9.65 -11.09 -5.71
C PHE A 160 10.60 -9.89 -5.67
N ALA A 161 11.83 -10.09 -6.15
CA ALA A 161 12.82 -9.05 -6.33
C ALA A 161 13.11 -8.86 -7.82
N LEU A 162 13.23 -7.61 -8.23
CA LEU A 162 13.71 -7.19 -9.53
C LEU A 162 14.96 -6.32 -9.34
N SER A 163 15.99 -6.57 -10.15
CA SER A 163 17.25 -5.83 -10.09
C SER A 163 17.67 -5.37 -11.49
N SER A 164 18.15 -4.14 -11.57
CA SER A 164 18.78 -3.56 -12.76
C SER A 164 20.07 -2.85 -12.35
N ILE A 165 21.19 -3.59 -12.37
CA ILE A 165 22.49 -3.06 -11.97
C ILE A 165 23.20 -2.51 -13.22
N PRO A 166 23.59 -1.22 -13.25
CA PRO A 166 24.31 -0.64 -14.39
C PRO A 166 25.58 -1.43 -14.71
N LYS A 167 25.79 -1.76 -16.00
CA LYS A 167 26.92 -2.57 -16.50
C LYS A 167 27.01 -4.01 -15.94
N GLY A 168 26.08 -4.40 -15.07
CA GLY A 168 25.94 -5.74 -14.53
C GLY A 168 24.87 -6.53 -15.28
N TYR A 169 24.02 -7.24 -14.52
CA TYR A 169 22.90 -8.01 -15.05
C TYR A 169 21.56 -7.37 -14.70
N GLU A 170 20.51 -7.91 -15.30
CA GLU A 170 19.15 -7.79 -14.78
C GLU A 170 18.76 -9.13 -14.16
N GLY A 171 18.04 -9.09 -13.04
CA GLY A 171 17.73 -10.30 -12.29
C GLY A 171 16.33 -10.26 -11.72
N VAL A 172 15.65 -11.42 -11.76
CA VAL A 172 14.36 -11.65 -11.10
C VAL A 172 14.53 -12.79 -10.10
N PHE A 173 14.19 -12.55 -8.85
CA PHE A 173 14.06 -13.59 -7.82
C PHE A 173 12.61 -13.72 -7.39
N VAL A 174 12.14 -14.94 -7.19
CA VAL A 174 10.79 -15.23 -6.71
C VAL A 174 10.86 -15.88 -5.33
N ALA A 175 10.36 -15.18 -4.31
CA ALA A 175 10.31 -15.67 -2.94
C ALA A 175 9.06 -16.53 -2.66
N GLU A 176 7.96 -16.27 -3.36
CA GLU A 176 6.69 -17.00 -3.21
C GLU A 176 6.03 -17.28 -4.56
N HIS A 177 5.34 -18.40 -4.72
CA HIS A 177 4.60 -18.74 -5.95
C HIS A 177 5.48 -18.74 -7.23
N ALA A 178 5.12 -17.94 -8.24
CA ALA A 178 5.78 -17.91 -9.54
C ALA A 178 5.63 -16.54 -10.22
N VAL A 179 6.57 -16.21 -11.09
CA VAL A 179 6.55 -14.99 -11.93
C VAL A 179 6.79 -15.36 -13.38
N GLN A 180 5.95 -14.85 -14.28
CA GLN A 180 6.19 -14.98 -15.72
C GLN A 180 7.17 -13.90 -16.16
N VAL A 181 8.36 -14.29 -16.61
CA VAL A 181 9.41 -13.38 -17.06
C VAL A 181 9.53 -13.44 -18.58
N GLU A 182 9.41 -12.29 -19.24
CA GLU A 182 9.71 -12.12 -20.66
C GLU A 182 10.97 -11.25 -20.82
N VAL A 183 11.81 -11.59 -21.79
CA VAL A 183 12.97 -10.77 -22.18
C VAL A 183 12.70 -10.07 -23.49
N ARG A 184 12.89 -8.75 -23.50
CA ARG A 184 12.72 -7.86 -24.66
C ARG A 184 13.99 -7.05 -24.88
N GLN A 185 14.81 -7.43 -25.85
CA GLN A 185 16.04 -6.70 -26.16
C GLN A 185 15.84 -5.82 -27.40
N GLY A 186 16.08 -4.52 -27.27
CA GLY A 186 15.83 -3.56 -28.35
C GLY A 186 14.36 -3.56 -28.80
N GLY A 187 13.43 -3.75 -27.86
CA GLY A 187 11.99 -3.84 -28.11
C GLY A 187 11.51 -5.17 -28.72
N THR A 188 12.41 -6.10 -29.05
CA THR A 188 12.05 -7.39 -29.66
C THR A 188 11.99 -8.49 -28.60
N PHE A 189 10.92 -9.28 -28.57
CA PHE A 189 10.79 -10.46 -27.71
C PHE A 189 11.87 -11.50 -28.05
N LYS A 190 12.60 -11.96 -27.02
CA LYS A 190 13.69 -12.95 -27.15
C LYS A 190 13.40 -14.28 -26.47
N GLY A 191 12.36 -14.35 -25.65
CA GLY A 191 11.97 -15.53 -24.91
C GLY A 191 11.26 -15.16 -23.61
N GLY A 192 10.60 -16.15 -23.02
CA GLY A 192 9.98 -16.02 -21.71
C GLY A 192 9.96 -17.34 -20.96
N MET A 193 9.84 -17.28 -19.65
CA MET A 193 9.88 -18.43 -18.76
C MET A 193 9.15 -18.11 -17.47
N GLU A 194 8.44 -19.09 -16.93
CA GLU A 194 7.94 -19.01 -15.56
C GLU A 194 9.08 -19.31 -14.57
N ILE A 195 9.27 -18.42 -13.61
CA ILE A 195 10.26 -18.55 -12.55
C ILE A 195 9.52 -18.91 -11.28
N GLY A 196 9.72 -20.13 -10.79
CA GLY A 196 9.10 -20.62 -9.57
C GLY A 196 9.76 -20.11 -8.29
N GLN A 197 9.10 -20.36 -7.17
CA GLN A 197 9.58 -20.05 -5.83
C GLN A 197 10.99 -20.58 -5.57
N GLY A 198 11.83 -19.74 -4.96
CA GLY A 198 13.23 -20.06 -4.64
C GLY A 198 14.18 -19.97 -5.83
N MET A 199 13.69 -19.61 -7.03
CA MET A 199 14.49 -19.54 -8.24
C MET A 199 14.87 -18.10 -8.58
N THR A 200 16.06 -17.96 -9.15
CA THR A 200 16.54 -16.70 -9.74
C THR A 200 16.68 -16.85 -11.24
N ALA A 201 16.16 -15.89 -11.99
CA ALA A 201 16.46 -15.69 -13.40
C ALA A 201 17.46 -14.54 -13.55
N ARG A 202 18.58 -14.79 -14.21
CA ARG A 202 19.51 -13.77 -14.69
C ARG A 202 19.29 -13.54 -16.18
N ILE A 203 19.11 -12.28 -16.54
CA ILE A 203 18.86 -11.82 -17.91
C ILE A 203 20.15 -11.22 -18.45
N ASP A 204 20.60 -11.77 -19.58
CA ASP A 204 21.76 -11.24 -20.31
C ASP A 204 21.35 -9.98 -21.09
N ARG A 205 22.06 -8.87 -20.88
CA ARG A 205 21.81 -7.62 -21.61
C ARG A 205 22.35 -7.64 -23.03
N ASN A 206 23.18 -8.62 -23.38
CA ASN A 206 23.73 -8.75 -24.71
C ASN A 206 22.63 -9.15 -25.71
N VAL A 207 22.31 -8.22 -26.63
CA VAL A 207 21.29 -8.39 -27.68
C VAL A 207 21.55 -9.60 -28.60
N LYS A 208 22.81 -10.08 -28.64
CA LYS A 208 23.24 -11.23 -29.45
C LYS A 208 23.24 -12.56 -28.68
N SER A 209 22.83 -12.56 -27.41
CA SER A 209 22.83 -13.78 -26.59
C SER A 209 21.83 -14.81 -27.14
N THR A 210 22.27 -16.05 -27.30
CA THR A 210 21.40 -17.17 -27.70
C THR A 210 20.68 -17.81 -26.52
N LYS A 211 21.06 -17.45 -25.28
CA LYS A 211 20.43 -17.89 -24.03
C LYS A 211 20.15 -16.66 -23.16
N PRO A 212 19.13 -15.86 -23.52
CA PRO A 212 18.88 -14.56 -22.87
C PRO A 212 18.45 -14.69 -21.40
N ILE A 213 17.94 -15.86 -20.98
CA ILE A 213 17.54 -16.16 -19.61
C ILE A 213 18.36 -17.36 -19.12
N THR A 214 18.98 -17.23 -17.95
CA THR A 214 19.57 -18.35 -17.22
C THR A 214 18.96 -18.44 -15.83
N THR A 215 18.51 -19.63 -15.45
CA THR A 215 17.92 -19.87 -14.14
C THR A 215 18.86 -20.67 -13.24
N LYS A 216 18.85 -20.36 -11.95
CA LYS A 216 19.54 -21.13 -10.92
C LYS A 216 18.65 -21.20 -9.69
N ALA A 217 18.73 -22.33 -8.98
CA ALA A 217 18.29 -22.37 -7.59
C ALA A 217 19.13 -21.36 -6.81
N ALA A 218 18.47 -20.55 -5.97
CA ALA A 218 19.00 -19.56 -5.02
C ALA A 218 20.49 -19.71 -4.64
N ALA A 219 21.39 -19.37 -5.56
CA ALA A 219 22.82 -19.27 -5.34
C ALA A 219 23.13 -17.77 -5.42
N TRP A 220 22.76 -17.11 -4.32
CA TRP A 220 22.90 -15.67 -4.14
C TRP A 220 24.36 -15.27 -4.16
N ASP A 221 24.66 -14.09 -4.68
CA ASP A 221 25.80 -13.39 -4.11
C ASP A 221 25.46 -12.99 -2.66
N GLU A 222 26.47 -12.88 -1.81
CA GLU A 222 26.30 -12.61 -0.37
C GLU A 222 25.48 -11.32 -0.11
N LYS A 223 25.58 -10.33 -1.01
CA LYS A 223 24.89 -9.04 -0.88
C LYS A 223 23.41 -9.11 -1.25
N GLU A 224 23.06 -9.85 -2.30
CA GLU A 224 21.67 -10.13 -2.66
C GLU A 224 20.99 -10.95 -1.58
N GLY A 225 21.67 -11.99 -1.08
CA GLY A 225 21.15 -12.84 -0.01
C GLY A 225 20.80 -12.04 1.25
N ALA A 226 21.66 -11.10 1.67
CA ALA A 226 21.40 -10.24 2.81
C ALA A 226 20.17 -9.33 2.60
N TRP A 227 20.05 -8.70 1.44
CA TRP A 227 18.92 -7.82 1.14
C TRP A 227 17.59 -8.58 1.04
N ILE A 228 17.59 -9.77 0.45
CA ILE A 228 16.42 -10.67 0.40
C ILE A 228 16.03 -11.10 1.82
N GLY A 229 17.00 -11.50 2.64
CA GLY A 229 16.79 -11.91 4.02
C GLY A 229 16.15 -10.83 4.90
N ILE A 230 16.36 -9.55 4.59
CA ILE A 230 15.71 -8.42 5.27
C ILE A 230 14.26 -8.25 4.81
N ASN A 231 13.95 -8.52 3.54
CA ASN A 231 12.61 -8.28 2.99
C ASN A 231 11.60 -9.37 3.36
N ILE A 232 12.01 -10.63 3.48
CA ILE A 232 11.09 -11.74 3.82
C ILE A 232 10.37 -11.50 5.17
N PRO A 233 11.06 -11.13 6.27
CA PRO A 233 10.38 -10.78 7.52
C PRO A 233 9.48 -9.55 7.40
N LYS A 234 9.86 -8.57 6.58
CA LYS A 234 9.03 -7.39 6.31
C LYS A 234 7.75 -7.75 5.56
N ASP A 235 7.76 -8.76 4.70
CA ASP A 235 6.55 -9.25 4.01
C ASP A 235 5.55 -9.82 5.01
N ARG A 236 6.02 -10.59 5.98
CA ARG A 236 5.16 -11.07 7.07
C ARG A 236 4.57 -9.92 7.88
N ALA A 237 5.40 -8.95 8.26
CA ALA A 237 4.92 -7.77 9.00
C ALA A 237 3.91 -6.94 8.19
N PHE A 238 4.09 -6.85 6.86
CA PHE A 238 3.13 -6.23 5.96
C PHE A 238 1.80 -7.01 5.94
N ASP A 239 1.85 -8.34 5.77
CA ASP A 239 0.67 -9.19 5.72
C ASP A 239 -0.12 -9.12 7.06
N ASP A 240 0.58 -9.17 8.20
CA ASP A 240 -0.01 -9.07 9.54
C ASP A 240 -0.64 -7.67 9.76
N GLY A 241 0.11 -6.60 9.49
CA GLY A 241 -0.38 -5.24 9.66
C GLY A 241 -1.55 -4.91 8.71
N LEU A 242 -1.58 -5.53 7.53
CA LEU A 242 -2.69 -5.40 6.61
C LEU A 242 -3.95 -6.14 7.10
N ALA A 243 -3.79 -7.33 7.67
CA ALA A 243 -4.89 -8.06 8.30
C ALA A 243 -5.49 -7.25 9.46
N GLU A 244 -4.67 -6.64 10.30
CA GLU A 244 -5.12 -5.76 11.39
C GLU A 244 -5.90 -4.53 10.88
N ARG A 245 -5.36 -3.82 9.87
CA ARG A 245 -6.06 -2.67 9.27
C ARG A 245 -7.40 -3.07 8.66
N ARG A 246 -7.46 -4.19 7.95
CA ARG A 246 -8.70 -4.71 7.35
C ARG A 246 -9.70 -5.18 8.41
N LEU A 247 -9.24 -5.76 9.51
CA LEU A 247 -10.10 -6.11 10.64
C LEU A 247 -10.69 -4.85 11.28
N ALA A 248 -9.89 -3.82 11.52
CA ALA A 248 -10.36 -2.54 12.04
C ALA A 248 -11.37 -1.88 11.08
N GLU A 249 -11.08 -1.85 9.78
CA GLU A 249 -11.98 -1.35 8.73
C GLU A 249 -13.30 -2.14 8.73
N ALA A 250 -13.24 -3.49 8.68
CA ALA A 250 -14.41 -4.35 8.71
C ALA A 250 -15.27 -4.14 9.96
N LYS A 251 -14.65 -3.97 11.13
CA LYS A 251 -15.38 -3.64 12.37
C LYS A 251 -16.06 -2.28 12.30
N SER A 252 -15.39 -1.27 11.74
CA SER A 252 -15.97 0.07 11.59
C SER A 252 -17.18 0.11 10.64
N LEU A 253 -17.24 -0.84 9.70
CA LEU A 253 -18.32 -0.99 8.73
C LEU A 253 -19.52 -1.78 9.26
N LEU A 254 -19.34 -2.54 10.34
CA LEU A 254 -20.42 -3.29 10.97
C LEU A 254 -21.18 -2.37 11.93
N VAL A 255 -22.51 -2.33 11.78
CA VAL A 255 -23.38 -1.55 12.69
C VAL A 255 -23.42 -2.14 14.10
N ALA A 256 -23.09 -3.42 14.23
CA ALA A 256 -23.06 -4.13 15.50
C ALA A 256 -22.01 -5.24 15.47
N GLU A 257 -21.38 -5.50 16.63
CA GLU A 257 -20.45 -6.61 16.76
C GLU A 257 -21.18 -7.94 16.50
N PRO A 258 -20.56 -8.87 15.73
CA PRO A 258 -21.12 -10.19 15.49
C PRO A 258 -21.47 -10.89 16.82
N GLY A 259 -22.66 -11.49 16.92
CA GLY A 259 -23.11 -12.21 18.12
C GLY A 259 -23.80 -11.37 19.18
N SER A 260 -23.71 -10.03 19.10
CA SER A 260 -24.35 -9.11 20.04
C SER A 260 -25.89 -9.09 19.90
N SER A 261 -26.59 -8.56 20.91
CA SER A 261 -28.03 -8.32 20.82
C SER A 261 -28.39 -7.30 19.74
N LEU A 262 -27.50 -6.33 19.49
CA LEU A 262 -27.62 -5.35 18.41
C LEU A 262 -27.50 -6.02 17.03
N ALA A 263 -26.64 -7.02 16.86
CA ALA A 263 -26.56 -7.77 15.60
C ALA A 263 -27.87 -8.51 15.31
N ARG A 264 -28.52 -9.09 16.33
CA ARG A 264 -29.85 -9.73 16.16
C ARG A 264 -30.93 -8.72 15.77
N LEU A 265 -30.85 -7.49 16.29
CA LEU A 265 -31.75 -6.40 15.89
C LEU A 265 -31.47 -5.94 14.46
N ALA A 266 -30.20 -5.88 14.05
CA ALA A 266 -29.80 -5.59 12.68
C ALA A 266 -30.38 -6.64 11.71
N ASP A 267 -30.22 -7.94 12.01
CA ASP A 267 -30.79 -9.03 11.21
C ASP A 267 -32.32 -8.94 11.09
N ALA A 268 -33.00 -8.54 12.18
CA ALA A 268 -34.45 -8.33 12.16
C ALA A 268 -34.84 -7.12 11.30
N ALA A 269 -34.09 -6.01 11.41
CA ALA A 269 -34.28 -4.81 10.59
C ALA A 269 -34.07 -5.10 9.11
N GLU A 270 -33.05 -5.89 8.76
CA GLU A 270 -32.79 -6.34 7.39
C GLU A 270 -33.97 -7.14 6.81
N LYS A 271 -34.51 -8.10 7.59
CA LYS A 271 -35.71 -8.87 7.18
C LYS A 271 -36.93 -8.00 7.00
N ILE A 272 -37.18 -7.06 7.91
CA ILE A 272 -38.28 -6.10 7.80
C ILE A 272 -38.09 -5.26 6.54
N ARG A 273 -36.89 -4.72 6.29
CA ARG A 273 -36.59 -3.90 5.13
C ARG A 273 -36.86 -4.65 3.82
N LEU A 274 -36.42 -5.90 3.70
CA LEU A 274 -36.73 -6.72 2.53
C LEU A 274 -38.22 -6.96 2.37
N ALA A 275 -38.93 -7.28 3.47
CA ALA A 275 -40.37 -7.55 3.42
C ALA A 275 -41.21 -6.34 2.98
N VAL A 276 -40.75 -5.13 3.25
CA VAL A 276 -41.44 -3.88 2.86
C VAL A 276 -40.91 -3.25 1.57
N THR A 277 -39.90 -3.85 0.92
CA THR A 277 -39.36 -3.37 -0.35
C THR A 277 -40.06 -4.10 -1.50
N PHE A 278 -40.91 -3.39 -2.24
CA PHE A 278 -41.70 -3.95 -3.34
C PHE A 278 -41.02 -3.82 -4.70
N ASP A 279 -40.07 -2.89 -4.84
CA ASP A 279 -39.30 -2.72 -6.06
C ASP A 279 -38.20 -3.80 -6.16
N LYS A 280 -38.24 -4.60 -7.24
CA LYS A 280 -37.33 -5.74 -7.41
C LYS A 280 -35.87 -5.33 -7.54
N ALA A 281 -35.60 -4.18 -8.16
CA ALA A 281 -34.22 -3.69 -8.32
C ALA A 281 -33.64 -3.29 -6.96
N THR A 282 -34.40 -2.52 -6.17
CA THR A 282 -34.05 -2.13 -4.80
C THR A 282 -33.92 -3.35 -3.88
N GLU A 283 -34.81 -4.34 -3.99
CA GLU A 283 -34.71 -5.58 -3.21
C GLU A 283 -33.41 -6.34 -3.54
N ALA A 284 -33.05 -6.45 -4.82
CA ALA A 284 -31.82 -7.12 -5.25
C ALA A 284 -30.57 -6.39 -4.73
N GLU A 285 -30.55 -5.06 -4.78
CA GLU A 285 -29.48 -4.24 -4.22
C GLU A 285 -29.35 -4.43 -2.70
N LEU A 286 -30.46 -4.36 -1.96
CA LEU A 286 -30.46 -4.56 -0.51
C LEU A 286 -29.94 -5.96 -0.13
N ARG A 287 -30.32 -7.00 -0.88
CA ARG A 287 -29.81 -8.37 -0.66
C ARG A 287 -28.29 -8.43 -0.83
N GLN A 288 -27.74 -7.75 -1.83
CA GLN A 288 -26.28 -7.70 -2.02
C GLN A 288 -25.58 -6.96 -0.87
N ARG A 289 -26.14 -5.83 -0.41
CA ARG A 289 -25.59 -5.11 0.74
C ARG A 289 -25.60 -5.95 2.02
N PHE A 290 -26.70 -6.64 2.31
CA PHE A 290 -26.80 -7.50 3.49
C PHE A 290 -25.86 -8.70 3.40
N LEU A 291 -25.73 -9.30 2.21
CA LEU A 291 -24.75 -10.33 1.96
C LEU A 291 -23.31 -9.85 2.25
N ALA A 292 -22.95 -8.65 1.79
CA ALA A 292 -21.63 -8.06 2.06
C ALA A 292 -21.38 -7.89 3.56
N ARG A 293 -22.37 -7.39 4.32
CA ARG A 293 -22.25 -7.24 5.77
C ARG A 293 -22.14 -8.56 6.50
N HIS A 294 -22.91 -9.56 6.10
CA HIS A 294 -22.80 -10.90 6.70
C HIS A 294 -21.43 -11.50 6.42
N MET A 295 -20.88 -11.30 5.21
CA MET A 295 -19.50 -11.70 4.90
C MET A 295 -18.46 -10.96 5.75
N LEU A 296 -18.63 -9.65 6.00
CA LEU A 296 -17.77 -8.90 6.93
C LEU A 296 -17.89 -9.43 8.37
N ALA A 297 -19.10 -9.76 8.83
CA ALA A 297 -19.31 -10.34 10.16
C ALA A 297 -18.64 -11.72 10.30
N VAL A 298 -18.70 -12.55 9.25
CA VAL A 298 -17.97 -13.83 9.18
C VAL A 298 -16.47 -13.58 9.23
N PHE A 299 -15.95 -12.61 8.46
CA PHE A 299 -14.53 -12.25 8.46
C PHE A 299 -14.06 -11.80 9.85
N VAL A 300 -14.77 -10.84 10.47
CA VAL A 300 -14.45 -10.35 11.82
C VAL A 300 -14.46 -11.49 12.84
N SER A 301 -15.50 -12.32 12.83
CA SER A 301 -15.60 -13.46 13.74
C SER A 301 -14.46 -14.47 13.53
N THR A 302 -14.01 -14.65 12.29
CA THR A 302 -12.90 -15.54 11.94
C THR A 302 -11.57 -15.00 12.47
N GLU A 303 -11.26 -13.72 12.24
CA GLU A 303 -10.02 -13.10 12.72
C GLU A 303 -9.95 -13.05 14.25
N GLU A 304 -11.09 -12.99 14.94
CA GLU A 304 -11.16 -13.06 16.40
C GLU A 304 -11.14 -14.49 16.95
N GLY A 305 -10.97 -15.51 16.10
CA GLY A 305 -10.93 -16.91 16.52
C GLY A 305 -12.31 -17.50 16.88
N ARG A 306 -13.41 -16.79 16.61
CA ARG A 306 -14.79 -17.24 16.84
C ARG A 306 -15.28 -18.12 15.68
N THR A 307 -14.55 -19.19 15.37
CA THR A 307 -14.76 -19.97 14.13
C THR A 307 -16.14 -20.63 14.03
N GLU A 308 -16.69 -21.12 15.14
CA GLU A 308 -18.02 -21.77 15.13
C GLU A 308 -19.14 -20.76 14.89
N GLU A 309 -18.99 -19.54 15.41
CA GLU A 309 -19.91 -18.44 15.13
C GLU A 309 -19.82 -18.01 13.66
N ALA A 310 -18.61 -17.87 13.12
CA ALA A 310 -18.37 -17.57 11.71
C ALA A 310 -19.01 -18.63 10.79
N LYS A 311 -18.85 -19.92 11.11
CA LYS A 311 -19.51 -21.03 10.40
C LYS A 311 -21.03 -20.94 10.45
N ALA A 312 -21.60 -20.67 11.64
CA ALA A 312 -23.04 -20.55 11.81
C ALA A 312 -23.62 -19.38 11.00
N MET A 313 -22.94 -18.22 11.00
CA MET A 313 -23.31 -17.07 10.18
C MET A 313 -23.25 -17.41 8.69
N MET A 314 -22.15 -17.99 8.23
CA MET A 314 -22.00 -18.39 6.83
C MET A 314 -23.09 -19.37 6.37
N ALA A 315 -23.42 -20.37 7.19
CA ALA A 315 -24.50 -21.30 6.91
C ALA A 315 -25.90 -20.64 6.90
N ALA A 316 -26.10 -19.56 7.67
CA ALA A 316 -27.33 -18.76 7.63
C ALA A 316 -27.38 -17.90 6.36
N THR A 317 -26.26 -17.31 5.96
CA THR A 317 -26.11 -16.52 4.73
C THR A 317 -26.41 -17.36 3.49
N THR A 318 -25.88 -18.59 3.40
CA THR A 318 -26.14 -19.52 2.27
C THR A 318 -27.63 -19.86 2.18
N ARG A 319 -28.25 -20.30 3.29
CA ARG A 319 -29.68 -20.66 3.34
C ARG A 319 -30.61 -19.53 2.89
N THR A 320 -30.23 -18.28 3.16
CA THR A 320 -31.05 -17.12 2.79
C THR A 320 -30.97 -16.81 1.29
N ASN A 321 -29.92 -17.31 0.61
CA ASN A 321 -29.65 -17.08 -0.81
C ASN A 321 -30.04 -18.24 -1.74
N ASP A 322 -30.25 -19.46 -1.23
CA ASP A 322 -30.42 -20.73 -1.97
C ASP A 322 -31.66 -20.86 -2.89
N GLY A 323 -32.27 -19.77 -3.36
CA GLY A 323 -33.34 -19.91 -4.36
C GLY A 323 -34.00 -18.65 -4.91
N LYS A 324 -33.65 -17.45 -4.45
CA LYS A 324 -34.30 -16.20 -4.89
C LYS A 324 -33.36 -15.14 -5.47
N THR A 325 -32.06 -15.33 -5.38
CA THR A 325 -31.06 -14.46 -6.02
C THR A 325 -30.65 -14.97 -7.41
N ALA A 326 -31.53 -15.76 -8.06
CA ALA A 326 -31.43 -15.97 -9.50
C ALA A 326 -31.32 -14.58 -10.13
N ALA A 327 -30.13 -14.29 -10.66
CA ALA A 327 -29.89 -13.06 -11.38
C ALA A 327 -30.99 -12.95 -12.46
N PRO A 328 -31.45 -11.74 -12.78
CA PRO A 328 -32.18 -11.54 -14.02
C PRO A 328 -31.42 -12.28 -15.13
N ASP A 329 -32.15 -13.01 -15.98
CA ASP A 329 -31.60 -13.87 -17.04
C ASP A 329 -30.68 -13.11 -18.02
N ASP A 330 -30.59 -11.78 -17.92
CA ASP A 330 -29.73 -10.93 -18.76
C ASP A 330 -28.23 -11.03 -18.43
N GLY A 331 -27.84 -11.66 -17.33
CA GLY A 331 -26.43 -11.87 -16.98
C GLY A 331 -25.65 -10.60 -16.59
N THR A 332 -26.32 -9.47 -16.37
CA THR A 332 -25.68 -8.15 -16.18
C THR A 332 -25.44 -7.74 -14.72
N LEU A 333 -25.94 -8.51 -13.74
CA LEU A 333 -25.65 -8.23 -12.33
C LEU A 333 -24.20 -8.62 -12.00
N GLU A 334 -23.29 -7.69 -12.27
CA GLU A 334 -21.98 -7.61 -11.63
C GLU A 334 -22.18 -7.64 -10.11
N LEU A 335 -21.31 -8.35 -9.40
CA LEU A 335 -21.30 -8.29 -7.94
C LEU A 335 -21.05 -6.83 -7.56
N ASN A 336 -21.93 -6.24 -6.76
CA ASN A 336 -21.71 -4.92 -6.20
C ASN A 336 -20.36 -4.88 -5.46
N ALA A 337 -19.66 -3.75 -5.57
CA ALA A 337 -18.41 -3.40 -4.90
C ALA A 337 -18.32 -3.93 -3.46
N ASP A 338 -19.41 -3.78 -2.71
CA ASP A 338 -19.54 -4.19 -1.30
C ASP A 338 -19.28 -5.70 -1.12
N VAL A 339 -19.92 -6.54 -1.94
CA VAL A 339 -19.78 -8.00 -1.88
C VAL A 339 -18.40 -8.40 -2.38
N GLY A 340 -17.91 -7.74 -3.43
CA GLY A 340 -16.55 -7.94 -3.94
C GLY A 340 -15.50 -7.69 -2.87
N MET A 341 -15.64 -6.62 -2.09
CA MET A 341 -14.70 -6.31 -1.01
C MET A 341 -14.78 -7.31 0.14
N ALA A 342 -15.98 -7.60 0.63
CA ALA A 342 -16.16 -8.54 1.73
C ALA A 342 -15.64 -9.94 1.37
N ALA A 343 -15.88 -10.38 0.12
CA ALA A 343 -15.30 -11.61 -0.42
C ALA A 343 -13.77 -11.55 -0.49
N SER A 344 -13.19 -10.40 -0.80
CA SER A 344 -11.73 -10.22 -0.83
C SER A 344 -11.08 -10.38 0.54
N PHE A 345 -11.73 -9.88 1.60
CA PHE A 345 -11.26 -10.06 2.98
C PHE A 345 -11.20 -11.54 3.34
N LEU A 346 -12.26 -12.29 3.00
CA LEU A 346 -12.32 -13.75 3.24
C LEU A 346 -11.30 -14.52 2.40
N ALA A 347 -11.15 -14.17 1.12
CA ALA A 347 -10.28 -14.91 0.19
C ALA A 347 -8.79 -14.73 0.49
N GLN A 348 -8.37 -13.59 1.03
CA GLN A 348 -6.98 -13.37 1.43
C GLN A 348 -6.57 -14.23 2.62
N ARG A 349 -7.52 -14.57 3.49
CA ARG A 349 -7.25 -15.45 4.62
C ARG A 349 -7.26 -16.93 4.25
N ARG A 350 -7.54 -17.29 3.00
CA ARG A 350 -7.69 -18.68 2.54
C ARG A 350 -6.52 -19.60 2.91
N ALA A 351 -5.30 -19.07 3.07
CA ALA A 351 -4.15 -19.85 3.54
C ALA A 351 -4.23 -20.27 5.02
N VAL A 352 -5.05 -19.61 5.83
CA VAL A 352 -5.25 -19.83 7.27
C VAL A 352 -6.62 -20.46 7.57
N LEU A 353 -7.59 -20.32 6.66
CA LEU A 353 -8.90 -20.95 6.81
C LEU A 353 -8.77 -22.49 6.69
N ARG A 354 -9.40 -23.21 7.62
CA ARG A 354 -9.58 -24.66 7.51
C ARG A 354 -10.42 -25.01 6.27
N ASP A 355 -10.17 -26.19 5.69
CA ASP A 355 -10.82 -26.65 4.45
C ASP A 355 -12.36 -26.61 4.52
N ASP A 356 -12.93 -26.89 5.70
CA ASP A 356 -14.38 -26.85 5.96
C ASP A 356 -14.98 -25.44 5.81
N MET A 357 -14.24 -24.41 6.17
CA MET A 357 -14.66 -23.01 6.01
C MET A 357 -14.46 -22.51 4.58
N ILE A 358 -13.45 -23.02 3.87
CA ILE A 358 -13.30 -22.79 2.43
C ILE A 358 -14.49 -23.39 1.67
N GLU A 359 -14.90 -24.60 2.02
CA GLU A 359 -16.10 -25.24 1.46
C GLU A 359 -17.35 -24.40 1.72
N ALA A 360 -17.53 -23.89 2.95
CA ALA A 360 -18.64 -23.01 3.32
C ALA A 360 -18.63 -21.68 2.52
N ILE A 361 -17.46 -21.05 2.33
CA ILE A 361 -17.32 -19.82 1.52
C ILE A 361 -17.74 -20.10 0.07
N ASN A 362 -17.26 -21.21 -0.49
CA ASN A 362 -17.58 -21.59 -1.86
C ASN A 362 -19.07 -21.88 -2.05
N ALA A 363 -19.72 -22.46 -1.03
CA ALA A 363 -21.16 -22.70 -1.01
C ALA A 363 -21.98 -21.41 -0.88
N ALA A 364 -21.54 -20.45 -0.05
CA ALA A 364 -22.25 -19.18 0.20
C ALA A 364 -22.20 -18.20 -0.99
N ALA A 365 -21.13 -18.27 -1.79
CA ALA A 365 -20.90 -17.38 -2.92
C ALA A 365 -20.53 -18.15 -4.19
N PRO A 366 -21.42 -19.02 -4.72
CA PRO A 366 -21.07 -19.95 -5.80
C PRO A 366 -20.72 -19.23 -7.11
N LYS A 367 -21.15 -17.97 -7.31
CA LYS A 367 -20.68 -17.12 -8.42
C LYS A 367 -19.26 -16.60 -8.20
N ALA A 368 -18.91 -16.16 -7.00
CA ALA A 368 -17.53 -15.76 -6.66
C ALA A 368 -16.59 -16.97 -6.70
N ALA A 369 -17.03 -18.13 -6.18
CA ALA A 369 -16.29 -19.39 -6.28
C ALA A 369 -16.10 -19.83 -7.73
N ARG A 370 -17.14 -19.76 -8.57
CA ARG A 370 -17.02 -20.02 -10.03
C ARG A 370 -16.19 -18.97 -10.76
N MET A 371 -16.11 -17.73 -10.28
CA MET A 371 -15.21 -16.71 -10.83
C MET A 371 -13.76 -17.03 -10.48
N ILE A 372 -13.49 -17.44 -9.23
CA ILE A 372 -12.19 -17.90 -8.75
C ILE A 372 -11.75 -19.20 -9.47
N GLU A 373 -12.65 -20.17 -9.66
CA GLU A 373 -12.35 -21.39 -10.41
C GLU A 373 -12.17 -21.12 -11.91
N ARG A 374 -13.00 -20.27 -12.53
CA ARG A 374 -12.74 -19.83 -13.93
C ARG A 374 -11.43 -19.07 -14.06
N VAL A 375 -11.00 -18.37 -13.02
CA VAL A 375 -9.67 -17.74 -12.93
C VAL A 375 -8.56 -18.80 -12.87
N LYS A 376 -8.74 -19.90 -12.11
CA LYS A 376 -7.79 -21.03 -12.08
C LYS A 376 -7.79 -21.85 -13.37
N GLU A 377 -8.94 -22.08 -14.00
CA GLU A 377 -9.01 -22.73 -15.30
C GLU A 377 -8.42 -21.84 -16.40
N ARG A 378 -8.60 -20.51 -16.30
CA ARG A 378 -7.89 -19.56 -17.17
C ARG A 378 -6.41 -19.48 -16.86
N ARG A 379 -5.95 -19.69 -15.62
CA ARG A 379 -4.53 -19.88 -15.27
C ARG A 379 -3.95 -21.08 -16.03
N LEU A 380 -4.66 -22.22 -16.02
CA LEU A 380 -4.32 -23.42 -16.80
C LEU A 380 -4.44 -23.23 -18.33
N LYS A 381 -5.30 -22.33 -18.82
CA LYS A 381 -5.42 -22.02 -20.26
C LYS A 381 -4.45 -20.93 -20.73
N PHE A 382 -4.07 -19.97 -19.89
CA PHE A 382 -3.01 -19.00 -20.18
C PHE A 382 -1.64 -19.69 -20.25
N GLU A 383 -1.46 -20.79 -19.51
CA GLU A 383 -0.34 -21.74 -19.67
C GLU A 383 -0.26 -22.37 -21.09
N LEU A 384 -1.33 -22.30 -21.89
CA LEU A 384 -1.44 -22.95 -23.20
C LEU A 384 -1.71 -21.99 -24.37
N LEU A 385 -1.77 -20.67 -24.15
CA LEU A 385 -2.03 -19.70 -25.23
C LEU A 385 -0.72 -19.06 -25.73
N GLU A 386 -0.56 -19.09 -27.05
CA GLU A 386 0.48 -18.36 -27.79
C GLU A 386 0.47 -16.85 -27.46
N PRO A 387 1.64 -16.18 -27.54
CA PRO A 387 1.80 -14.80 -27.09
C PRO A 387 0.76 -13.86 -27.71
N VAL A 388 0.14 -13.03 -26.86
CA VAL A 388 -0.76 -11.95 -27.27
C VAL A 388 0.01 -11.02 -28.22
N ASN A 389 -0.29 -11.13 -29.51
CA ASN A 389 0.28 -10.30 -30.55
C ASN A 389 -0.39 -8.92 -30.50
N LEU A 390 0.07 -8.06 -29.59
CA LEU A 390 -0.31 -6.66 -29.56
C LEU A 390 0.27 -6.00 -30.82
N LYS A 391 -0.54 -5.87 -31.87
CA LYS A 391 -0.21 -5.03 -33.03
C LYS A 391 0.02 -3.60 -32.51
N PRO A 392 1.19 -2.98 -32.76
CA PRO A 392 1.39 -1.58 -32.43
C PRO A 392 0.42 -0.74 -33.26
N THR A 393 -0.45 0.00 -32.57
CA THR A 393 -1.30 1.02 -33.16
C THR A 393 -0.46 2.26 -33.49
N SER A 394 -0.33 2.51 -34.79
CA SER A 394 0.04 3.74 -35.49
C SER A 394 1.50 4.23 -35.46
N PRO A 395 1.95 4.87 -36.56
CA PRO A 395 3.36 5.19 -36.80
C PRO A 395 3.74 6.50 -36.10
N ILE A 396 4.86 6.48 -35.38
CA ILE A 396 5.52 7.68 -34.87
C ILE A 396 6.09 8.43 -36.09
N GLU A 397 5.59 9.64 -36.25
CA GLU A 397 5.99 10.65 -37.23
C GLU A 397 7.48 10.99 -37.07
N LYS A 398 8.24 10.84 -38.17
CA LYS A 398 9.66 11.13 -38.25
C LYS A 398 9.86 12.63 -38.41
N ASP A 399 9.99 13.37 -37.31
CA ASP A 399 10.65 14.67 -37.30
C ASP A 399 11.26 14.92 -35.92
N ALA A 400 12.49 14.41 -35.72
CA ALA A 400 13.33 14.76 -34.59
C ALA A 400 14.69 15.25 -35.11
N ALA A 401 15.06 16.46 -34.67
CA ALA A 401 16.30 17.14 -35.04
C ALA A 401 17.55 16.35 -34.59
N PRO A 402 18.70 16.52 -35.26
CA PRO A 402 19.92 15.77 -34.91
C PRO A 402 20.47 16.19 -33.53
N LEU A 403 20.81 15.17 -32.73
CA LEU A 403 21.52 15.31 -31.45
C LEU A 403 22.91 15.95 -31.65
N PRO A 404 23.41 16.74 -30.69
CA PRO A 404 24.75 17.33 -30.76
C PRO A 404 25.84 16.26 -30.68
N THR A 405 26.86 16.44 -31.49
CA THR A 405 28.02 15.56 -31.63
C THR A 405 28.81 15.49 -30.32
N ALA A 406 29.14 14.27 -29.90
CA ALA A 406 29.94 14.01 -28.70
C ALA A 406 31.35 14.63 -28.84
N GLY A 407 31.72 15.47 -27.87
CA GLY A 407 33.10 15.95 -27.71
C GLY A 407 34.02 14.85 -27.19
N ASP A 408 35.31 14.99 -27.52
CA ASP A 408 36.37 14.02 -27.27
C ASP A 408 36.50 13.56 -25.81
N PRO A 409 36.89 12.29 -25.57
CA PRO A 409 37.03 11.76 -24.22
C PRO A 409 38.23 12.36 -23.49
N VAL A 410 37.97 12.97 -22.33
CA VAL A 410 38.99 13.34 -21.34
C VAL A 410 39.67 12.07 -20.83
N LYS A 411 40.99 11.99 -20.99
CA LYS A 411 41.85 10.98 -20.35
C LYS A 411 41.85 11.21 -18.84
N THR A 412 41.22 10.32 -18.09
CA THR A 412 41.45 10.16 -16.65
C THR A 412 42.35 8.96 -16.40
N ASP A 413 43.53 9.20 -15.85
CA ASP A 413 44.43 8.15 -15.36
C ASP A 413 43.80 7.46 -14.15
N ILE A 414 43.37 6.21 -14.33
CA ILE A 414 42.83 5.35 -13.27
C ILE A 414 43.99 4.54 -12.71
N LEU A 415 44.33 4.78 -11.43
CA LEU A 415 45.22 3.94 -10.65
C LEU A 415 44.60 2.54 -10.45
N ALA A 416 45.41 1.50 -10.62
CA ALA A 416 45.02 0.10 -10.54
C ALA A 416 44.49 -0.28 -9.13
N PRO A 417 43.49 -1.17 -9.03
CA PRO A 417 42.98 -1.65 -7.75
C PRO A 417 43.97 -2.65 -7.12
N THR A 418 44.45 -2.33 -5.92
CA THR A 418 45.20 -3.25 -5.07
C THR A 418 44.24 -4.29 -4.48
N ASN A 419 44.49 -5.57 -4.77
CA ASN A 419 43.80 -6.71 -4.18
C ASN A 419 44.02 -6.75 -2.66
N ILE A 420 42.93 -6.73 -1.88
CA ILE A 420 42.95 -7.10 -0.46
C ILE A 420 42.22 -8.44 -0.34
N ASN A 421 43.01 -9.52 -0.36
CA ASN A 421 42.59 -10.82 0.14
C ASN A 421 42.89 -10.86 1.64
N THR A 422 41.87 -10.73 2.49
CA THR A 422 42.01 -10.93 3.93
C THR A 422 41.98 -12.43 4.23
N ALA A 423 43.15 -13.07 4.18
CA ALA A 423 43.38 -14.32 4.88
C ALA A 423 43.62 -13.99 6.36
N ILE A 424 42.84 -14.59 7.26
CA ILE A 424 43.12 -14.58 8.69
C ILE A 424 44.37 -15.45 8.90
N ILE A 425 45.53 -14.81 8.90
CA ILE A 425 46.76 -15.40 9.44
C ILE A 425 46.74 -15.14 10.94
N VAL A 426 46.48 -16.20 11.71
CA VAL A 426 46.80 -16.22 13.13
C VAL A 426 48.32 -16.08 13.24
N ASN A 427 48.78 -14.95 13.74
CA ASN A 427 50.20 -14.66 13.91
C ASN A 427 50.58 -15.03 15.37
N PRO A 428 51.29 -16.15 15.62
CA PRO A 428 51.72 -16.51 16.97
C PRO A 428 53.02 -15.77 17.27
N GLY A 429 52.92 -14.49 17.62
CA GLY A 429 54.09 -13.67 17.86
C GLY A 429 53.78 -12.23 18.21
N LEU A 430 53.06 -11.99 19.30
CA LEU A 430 53.00 -10.69 19.97
C LEU A 430 52.75 -10.92 21.47
N THR A 431 53.83 -11.23 22.18
CA THR A 431 53.92 -11.13 23.63
C THR A 431 54.35 -9.70 23.99
N ASP A 432 53.42 -8.75 23.98
CA ASP A 432 53.56 -7.54 24.81
C ASP A 432 52.18 -6.89 25.09
N PRO A 433 51.54 -7.16 26.25
CA PRO A 433 50.27 -6.55 26.63
C PRO A 433 50.37 -5.04 26.96
N ALA A 434 51.53 -4.39 26.79
CA ALA A 434 51.74 -2.99 27.16
C ALA A 434 51.54 -1.95 26.03
N LYS A 435 51.18 -2.37 24.80
CA LYS A 435 50.89 -1.44 23.68
C LYS A 435 49.58 -1.77 22.99
N ILE A 436 48.47 -1.58 23.69
CA ILE A 436 47.17 -1.39 23.03
C ILE A 436 47.07 0.12 22.80
N ASP A 437 47.09 0.55 21.54
CA ASP A 437 46.79 1.95 21.22
C ASP A 437 45.43 2.32 21.84
N PRO A 438 45.33 3.44 22.57
CA PRO A 438 44.09 3.83 23.21
C PRO A 438 42.99 3.87 22.15
N ALA A 439 41.83 3.28 22.48
CA ALA A 439 40.68 3.24 21.59
C ALA A 439 40.46 4.66 21.02
N PRO A 440 40.28 4.80 19.69
CA PRO A 440 40.08 6.11 19.09
C PRO A 440 38.93 6.80 19.80
N ALA A 441 39.17 8.06 20.20
CA ALA A 441 38.18 8.84 20.93
C ALA A 441 36.85 8.85 20.12
N PRO A 442 35.70 8.68 20.78
CA PRO A 442 34.42 8.65 20.10
C PRO A 442 34.25 9.94 19.28
N VAL A 443 34.04 9.80 17.98
CA VAL A 443 33.79 10.93 17.09
C VAL A 443 32.47 11.57 17.52
N ALA A 444 32.49 12.85 17.88
CA ALA A 444 31.29 13.56 18.30
C ALA A 444 30.22 13.51 17.20
N ALA A 445 29.01 13.09 17.58
CA ALA A 445 27.89 13.01 16.66
C ALA A 445 27.51 14.41 16.15
N LYS A 446 27.23 14.53 14.85
CA LYS A 446 26.85 15.79 14.20
C LYS A 446 25.34 15.80 13.91
N PRO A 447 24.64 16.94 14.03
CA PRO A 447 23.25 17.04 13.61
C PRO A 447 23.11 16.75 12.10
N VAL A 448 22.10 15.96 11.73
CA VAL A 448 21.81 15.55 10.35
C VAL A 448 20.45 16.06 9.88
N SER A 449 19.42 16.03 10.73
CA SER A 449 18.07 16.51 10.36
C SER A 449 17.30 17.06 11.56
N LEU A 450 16.24 17.83 11.28
CA LEU A 450 15.32 18.38 12.29
C LEU A 450 13.92 17.77 12.10
N LYS A 451 13.45 16.99 13.08
CA LYS A 451 12.09 16.46 13.13
C LYS A 451 11.18 17.43 13.86
N VAL A 452 9.96 17.63 13.35
CA VAL A 452 8.94 18.48 13.95
C VAL A 452 7.65 17.69 14.11
N SER A 453 6.99 17.82 15.26
CA SER A 453 5.66 17.26 15.48
C SER A 453 4.76 18.22 16.27
N ALA A 454 3.48 17.87 16.35
CA ALA A 454 2.47 18.53 17.16
C ALA A 454 1.71 17.47 17.98
N ASP A 455 1.24 17.82 19.18
CA ASP A 455 0.42 16.91 20.00
C ASP A 455 -0.92 16.56 19.30
N SER A 456 -1.43 17.47 18.48
CA SER A 456 -2.59 17.27 17.62
C SER A 456 -2.42 18.00 16.29
N GLN A 457 -2.64 17.30 15.19
CA GLN A 457 -2.63 17.87 13.83
C GLN A 457 -4.03 18.28 13.35
N ASN A 458 -5.09 17.87 14.05
CA ASN A 458 -6.47 18.22 13.72
C ASN A 458 -7.09 18.96 14.91
N MET A 459 -7.59 20.16 14.68
CA MET A 459 -8.19 20.97 15.75
C MET A 459 -9.35 21.82 15.25
N THR A 460 -10.26 22.17 16.15
CA THR A 460 -11.30 23.15 15.87
C THR A 460 -10.77 24.57 16.07
N PRO A 461 -11.46 25.60 15.55
CA PRO A 461 -11.08 27.00 15.77
C PRO A 461 -10.97 27.32 17.27
N GLY A 462 -9.90 28.03 17.66
CA GLY A 462 -9.55 28.28 19.07
C GLY A 462 -8.80 27.14 19.77
N GLY A 463 -8.68 25.96 19.13
CA GLY A 463 -7.89 24.84 19.61
C GLY A 463 -6.40 25.17 19.73
N LYS A 464 -5.71 24.49 20.64
CA LYS A 464 -4.27 24.67 20.90
C LYS A 464 -3.55 23.34 20.82
N THR A 465 -2.32 23.35 20.32
CA THR A 465 -1.43 22.19 20.36
C THR A 465 0.00 22.60 20.68
N SER A 466 0.71 21.78 21.45
CA SER A 466 2.15 21.98 21.65
C SER A 466 2.90 21.41 20.45
N LEU A 467 3.91 22.14 20.03
CA LEU A 467 4.86 21.79 18.98
C LEU A 467 6.15 21.31 19.63
N HIS A 468 6.77 20.33 18.99
CA HIS A 468 8.00 19.71 19.46
C HIS A 468 8.99 19.59 18.32
N ALA A 469 10.27 19.76 18.61
CA ALA A 469 11.33 19.66 17.62
C ALA A 469 12.51 18.86 18.16
N TRP A 470 13.01 17.91 17.38
CA TRP A 470 14.15 17.06 17.73
C TRP A 470 15.21 17.06 16.64
N LEU A 471 16.46 17.27 17.01
CA LEU A 471 17.61 17.04 16.15
C LEU A 471 17.92 15.54 16.10
N VAL A 472 18.06 15.00 14.89
CA VAL A 472 18.59 13.65 14.68
C VAL A 472 20.07 13.77 14.37
N MET A 473 20.88 13.03 15.12
CA MET A 473 22.33 13.07 15.05
C MET A 473 22.87 11.96 14.14
N SER A 474 24.13 12.07 13.70
CA SER A 474 24.78 11.12 12.78
C SER A 474 25.00 9.73 13.37
N ASP A 475 24.95 9.60 14.69
CA ASP A 475 24.99 8.32 15.41
C ASP A 475 23.59 7.72 15.64
N GLY A 476 22.54 8.36 15.10
CA GLY A 476 21.14 7.96 15.24
C GLY A 476 20.47 8.42 16.54
N SER A 477 21.21 9.06 17.45
CA SER A 477 20.62 9.64 18.66
C SER A 477 19.72 10.85 18.32
N SER A 478 18.82 11.18 19.25
CA SER A 478 17.88 12.29 19.11
C SER A 478 18.04 13.26 20.28
N GLN A 479 18.04 14.56 19.99
CA GLN A 479 18.12 15.63 20.98
C GLN A 479 16.90 16.55 20.86
N ASP A 480 16.18 16.75 21.96
CA ASP A 480 15.11 17.75 22.01
C ASP A 480 15.69 19.16 21.90
N VAL A 481 15.21 19.90 20.90
CA VAL A 481 15.58 21.28 20.59
C VAL A 481 14.36 22.20 20.51
N THR A 482 13.22 21.78 21.05
CA THR A 482 11.94 22.50 20.99
C THR A 482 12.05 23.97 21.43
N SER A 483 12.87 24.25 22.45
CA SER A 483 13.11 25.61 22.96
C SER A 483 14.22 26.37 22.24
N LYS A 484 14.97 25.72 21.35
CA LYS A 484 16.11 26.28 20.60
C LYS A 484 15.77 26.60 19.15
N VAL A 485 14.64 26.09 18.64
CA VAL A 485 14.20 26.37 17.28
C VAL A 485 13.44 27.69 17.20
N ARG A 486 13.49 28.30 16.03
CA ARG A 486 12.59 29.39 15.66
C ARG A 486 11.38 28.81 14.95
N TRP A 487 10.21 28.99 15.54
CA TRP A 487 8.94 28.57 14.97
C TRP A 487 8.37 29.63 14.00
N SER A 488 7.71 29.18 12.95
CA SER A 488 6.92 30.02 12.05
C SER A 488 5.71 29.26 11.50
N ALA A 489 4.53 29.86 11.58
CA ALA A 489 3.35 29.38 10.87
C ALA A 489 3.19 30.18 9.58
N PRO A 490 3.30 29.54 8.41
CA PRO A 490 2.96 30.17 7.15
C PRO A 490 1.44 30.30 7.02
N LEU A 491 1.05 31.03 5.99
CA LEU A 491 -0.32 31.17 5.56
C LEU A 491 -0.89 29.80 5.10
N ASP A 492 -2.20 29.74 5.01
CA ASP A 492 -2.96 28.63 4.46
C ASP A 492 -2.42 28.24 3.09
N ILE A 493 -2.27 26.94 2.85
CA ILE A 493 -1.63 26.42 1.65
C ILE A 493 -2.37 26.81 0.36
N ASP A 494 -3.69 26.96 0.43
CA ASP A 494 -4.54 27.21 -0.73
C ASP A 494 -4.95 28.68 -0.83
N THR A 495 -5.33 29.28 0.29
CA THR A 495 -5.95 30.61 0.34
C THR A 495 -5.00 31.73 0.70
N GLN A 496 -3.77 31.40 1.12
CA GLN A 496 -2.81 32.37 1.68
C GLN A 496 -3.38 33.19 2.85
N SER A 497 -4.37 32.66 3.58
CA SER A 497 -4.95 33.30 4.77
C SER A 497 -4.28 32.79 6.06
N VAL A 498 -4.29 33.56 7.14
CA VAL A 498 -3.70 33.11 8.42
C VAL A 498 -4.61 32.04 9.06
N VAL A 499 -4.16 30.78 9.09
CA VAL A 499 -4.92 29.66 9.70
C VAL A 499 -4.84 29.68 11.24
N GLY A 500 -3.75 30.20 11.79
CA GLY A 500 -3.51 30.27 13.22
C GLY A 500 -2.28 31.11 13.57
N THR A 501 -2.00 31.20 14.85
CA THR A 501 -0.85 31.95 15.39
C THR A 501 0.03 31.03 16.24
N ILE A 502 1.30 31.39 16.38
CA ILE A 502 2.25 30.67 17.25
C ILE A 502 2.62 31.57 18.42
N ASP A 503 2.53 31.02 19.63
CA ASP A 503 3.02 31.62 20.87
C ASP A 503 4.01 30.65 21.53
N GLY A 504 5.30 30.97 21.48
CA GLY A 504 6.37 30.05 21.88
C GLY A 504 6.40 28.79 21.01
N ASN A 505 6.21 27.62 21.62
CA ASN A 505 6.05 26.35 20.92
C ASN A 505 4.58 25.90 20.85
N MET A 506 3.62 26.80 21.06
CA MET A 506 2.19 26.46 21.01
C MET A 506 1.56 27.05 19.75
N PHE A 507 0.92 26.21 18.95
CA PHE A 507 0.08 26.66 17.84
C PHE A 507 -1.37 26.85 18.32
N ILE A 508 -1.98 27.96 17.92
CA ILE A 508 -3.34 28.35 18.26
C ILE A 508 -4.13 28.53 16.96
N ALA A 509 -5.13 27.66 16.72
CA ALA A 509 -6.00 27.76 15.55
C ALA A 509 -6.87 29.02 15.61
N GLY A 510 -6.84 29.82 14.54
CA GLY A 510 -7.56 31.10 14.46
C GLY A 510 -8.67 31.15 13.42
N ALA A 511 -8.54 30.43 12.30
CA ALA A 511 -9.51 30.42 11.22
C ALA A 511 -10.55 29.29 11.34
N GLU A 512 -11.73 29.48 10.77
CA GLU A 512 -12.67 28.38 10.51
C GLU A 512 -12.24 27.63 9.24
N GLY A 513 -11.69 26.43 9.41
CA GLY A 513 -11.14 25.69 8.28
C GLY A 513 -9.71 26.12 7.91
N GLY A 514 -9.00 25.23 7.21
CA GLY A 514 -7.72 25.54 6.56
C GLY A 514 -6.60 24.55 6.91
N LYS A 515 -5.52 24.63 6.16
CA LYS A 515 -4.31 23.81 6.33
C LYS A 515 -3.06 24.68 6.30
N THR A 516 -2.18 24.51 7.27
CA THR A 516 -0.89 25.22 7.33
C THR A 516 0.26 24.29 7.70
N PHE A 517 1.47 24.63 7.27
CA PHE A 517 2.71 23.92 7.60
C PHE A 517 3.52 24.66 8.66
N VAL A 518 3.36 24.33 9.93
CA VAL A 518 4.20 24.93 10.97
C VAL A 518 5.65 24.46 10.80
N SER A 519 6.54 25.42 10.57
CA SER A 519 7.96 25.17 10.30
C SER A 519 8.81 25.53 11.52
N ALA A 520 9.85 24.75 11.75
CA ALA A 520 10.90 25.01 12.72
C ALA A 520 12.25 25.14 12.02
N VAL A 521 13.06 26.10 12.48
CA VAL A 521 14.39 26.37 11.97
C VAL A 521 15.38 26.36 13.13
N VAL A 522 16.48 25.62 13.02
CA VAL A 522 17.55 25.59 14.03
C VAL A 522 18.92 25.81 13.38
N ALA A 523 19.72 26.69 13.98
CA ALA A 523 21.11 26.87 13.60
C ALA A 523 21.99 25.83 14.31
N THR A 524 22.88 25.20 13.55
CA THR A 524 23.86 24.22 14.03
C THR A 524 25.25 24.61 13.53
N ASP A 525 26.29 23.98 14.07
CA ASP A 525 27.67 24.19 13.59
C ASP A 525 27.86 23.80 12.11
N GLY A 526 26.97 22.97 11.57
CA GLY A 526 26.96 22.54 10.16
C GLY A 526 26.08 23.38 9.24
N GLY A 527 25.45 24.44 9.74
CA GLY A 527 24.48 25.26 9.00
C GLY A 527 23.08 25.21 9.60
N THR A 528 22.07 25.58 8.81
CA THR A 528 20.67 25.65 9.24
C THR A 528 19.93 24.39 8.85
N LEU A 529 19.22 23.78 9.81
CA LEU A 529 18.30 22.67 9.57
C LEU A 529 16.86 23.14 9.73
N ASN A 530 15.98 22.65 8.85
CA ASN A 530 14.57 22.99 8.81
C ASN A 530 13.74 21.70 8.92
N GLY A 531 12.56 21.80 9.52
CA GLY A 531 11.54 20.76 9.53
C GLY A 531 10.15 21.37 9.60
N SER A 532 9.11 20.61 9.26
CA SER A 532 7.74 21.13 9.25
C SER A 532 6.69 20.06 9.58
N VAL A 533 5.55 20.49 10.13
CA VAL A 533 4.38 19.64 10.40
C VAL A 533 3.12 20.29 9.83
N GLU A 534 2.25 19.50 9.17
CA GLU A 534 0.93 19.96 8.71
C GLU A 534 -0.05 20.02 9.89
N ILE A 535 -0.79 21.11 9.99
CA ILE A 535 -1.93 21.27 10.91
C ILE A 535 -3.16 21.62 10.09
N THR A 536 -4.23 20.86 10.32
CA THR A 536 -5.56 21.09 9.75
C THR A 536 -6.48 21.66 10.83
N VAL A 537 -7.12 22.78 10.51
CA VAL A 537 -8.21 23.34 11.31
C VAL A 537 -9.53 22.93 10.68
N LEU A 538 -10.40 22.29 11.46
CA LEU A 538 -11.68 21.78 11.01
C LEU A 538 -12.72 22.90 10.94
N VAL A 539 -13.64 22.81 9.98
CA VAL A 539 -14.82 23.66 9.93
C VAL A 539 -15.85 23.11 10.92
N LEU A 540 -16.37 23.97 11.80
CA LEU A 540 -17.51 23.62 12.64
C LEU A 540 -18.79 23.82 11.82
N GLU A 541 -19.42 22.74 11.40
CA GLU A 541 -20.81 22.82 10.91
C GLU A 541 -21.71 23.05 12.12
N LEU A 542 -22.22 24.28 12.25
CA LEU A 542 -23.18 24.69 13.29
C LEU A 542 -24.62 24.36 12.92
#